data_AF-A0A2B4RM41-F1
#
_entry.id   AF-A0A2B4RM41-F1
#
_cell.length_a   1.000
_cell.length_b   1.000
_cell.length_c   1.000
_cell.angle_alpha   90.00
_cell.angle_beta   90.00
_cell.angle_gamma   90.00
#
_symmetry.space_group_name_H-M   'P 1'
#
loop_
_entity.id
_entity.type
_entity.pdbx_description
1 polymer ?
#
loop_
_entity_poly.entity_id
_entity_poly.type
_entity_poly.pdbx_seq_one_letter_code
_entity_poly.pdbx_strand_id
1 'polypeptide(L)'
;MALQASPLTKKLRDFSVKYVKISEETSTRARTLVKEYIEDQIIAYIQENSEIKILKLEYTGSFYEGLKTEAADEADIMVILKTSSSGIEVIPSRVPGYVRLRARNAPMFSKYTSEGSIDAESLRDSWFHSLVCLAVNKIKPKPPYSGVRLVVRSHGPAVQVDIIRNGSKEKLLSVDLVPSFQVGDSWYVPKPFKGNRYALKNGLLWRKTFSPKEKRLLASMDSEDHGCRHELLRIVKTIIKRPVTALPLDSYHLKTAFMHYIKKGGLNWISRDALATHFLGFLAELQIHMASRNLPHCWLHGVNVLDDFKVEVMKQMENRLRSILNSEVKLNKILE
;
A
#
# COMPACT_ATOMS: atom_id res chain seq x y z
N MET A 1 -11.64 38.95 17.15
CA MET A 1 -12.25 37.72 17.72
C MET A 1 -11.93 36.56 16.80
N ALA A 2 -11.25 35.53 17.29
CA ALA A 2 -11.01 34.34 16.48
C ALA A 2 -12.32 33.52 16.38
N LEU A 3 -12.91 33.46 15.18
CA LEU A 3 -14.10 32.65 14.92
C LEU A 3 -13.79 31.17 15.22
N GLN A 4 -14.61 30.51 16.06
CA GLN A 4 -14.43 29.12 16.44
C GLN A 4 -14.69 28.18 15.24
N ALA A 5 -13.94 27.08 15.15
CA ALA A 5 -14.20 26.04 14.14
C ALA A 5 -15.52 25.31 14.44
N SER A 6 -16.16 24.73 13.42
CA SER A 6 -17.40 23.97 13.61
C SER A 6 -17.24 22.83 14.61
N PRO A 7 -18.32 22.44 15.31
CA PRO A 7 -18.30 21.32 16.24
C PRO A 7 -17.79 20.01 15.62
N LEU A 8 -18.08 19.77 14.33
CA LEU A 8 -17.64 18.58 13.62
C LEU A 8 -16.13 18.59 13.36
N THR A 9 -15.56 19.73 12.93
CA THR A 9 -14.10 19.86 12.76
C THR A 9 -13.37 19.56 14.07
N LYS A 10 -13.87 20.08 15.19
CA LYS A 10 -13.30 19.80 16.52
C LYS A 10 -13.35 18.31 16.84
N LYS A 11 -14.51 17.66 16.69
CA LYS A 11 -14.67 16.21 16.93
C LYS A 11 -13.74 15.36 16.06
N LEU A 12 -13.58 15.71 14.78
CA LEU A 12 -12.67 15.01 13.87
C LEU A 12 -11.21 15.10 14.31
N ARG A 13 -10.77 16.27 14.81
CA ARG A 13 -9.41 16.46 15.33
C ARG A 13 -9.21 15.74 16.66
N ASP A 14 -10.20 15.76 17.55
CA ASP A 14 -10.16 15.01 18.81
C ASP A 14 -10.07 13.50 18.54
N PHE A 15 -10.88 13.00 17.59
CA PHE A 15 -10.78 11.62 17.09
C PHE A 15 -9.40 11.32 16.50
N SER A 16 -8.87 12.24 15.69
CA SER A 16 -7.55 12.10 15.05
C SER A 16 -6.44 11.92 16.09
N VAL A 17 -6.43 12.77 17.14
CA VAL A 17 -5.47 12.69 18.24
C VAL A 17 -5.60 11.37 19.00
N LYS A 18 -6.83 10.93 19.27
CA LYS A 18 -7.09 9.76 20.12
C LYS A 18 -6.86 8.41 19.43
N TYR A 19 -7.18 8.32 18.13
CA TYR A 19 -7.27 7.03 17.43
C TYR A 19 -6.46 6.94 16.15
N VAL A 20 -6.06 8.07 15.54
CA VAL A 20 -5.50 8.07 14.18
C VAL A 20 -3.99 8.26 14.21
N LYS A 21 -3.50 9.25 14.97
CA LYS A 21 -2.09 9.61 15.02
C LYS A 21 -1.24 8.46 15.56
N ILE A 22 -0.17 8.15 14.84
CA ILE A 22 0.90 7.28 15.32
C ILE A 22 1.92 8.11 16.10
N SER A 23 2.52 7.54 17.15
CA SER A 23 3.54 8.25 17.92
C SER A 23 4.84 8.40 17.12
N GLU A 24 5.57 9.47 17.38
CA GLU A 24 6.89 9.69 16.78
C GLU A 24 7.87 8.57 17.20
N GLU A 25 7.81 8.14 18.46
CA GLU A 25 8.61 7.04 18.98
C GLU A 25 8.44 5.75 18.17
N THR A 26 7.18 5.33 17.92
CA THR A 26 6.92 4.10 17.16
C THR A 26 7.35 4.23 15.70
N SER A 27 7.19 5.43 15.12
CA SER A 27 7.63 5.73 13.75
C SER A 27 9.15 5.69 13.62
N THR A 28 9.88 6.29 14.56
CA THR A 28 11.34 6.26 14.62
C THR A 28 11.83 4.83 14.80
N ARG A 29 11.25 4.08 15.74
CA ARG A 29 11.56 2.65 15.92
C ARG A 29 11.37 1.85 14.63
N ALA A 30 10.25 2.04 13.92
CA ALA A 30 10.00 1.34 12.67
C ALA A 30 11.06 1.66 11.59
N ARG A 31 11.47 2.92 11.45
CA ARG A 31 12.55 3.32 10.52
C ARG A 31 13.89 2.71 10.91
N THR A 32 14.24 2.71 12.19
CA THR A 32 15.47 2.09 12.69
C THR A 32 15.48 0.59 12.41
N LEU A 33 14.37 -0.11 12.68
CA LEU A 33 14.26 -1.54 12.41
C LEU A 33 14.38 -1.87 10.90
N VAL A 34 13.78 -1.05 10.03
CA VAL A 34 13.98 -1.19 8.58
C VAL A 34 15.44 -1.00 8.22
N LYS A 35 16.08 0.06 8.72
CA LYS A 35 17.48 0.35 8.41
C LYS A 35 18.40 -0.82 8.81
N GLU A 36 18.35 -1.19 10.08
CA GLU A 36 19.31 -2.14 10.65
C GLU A 36 19.10 -3.58 10.18
N TYR A 37 17.85 -4.05 10.04
CA TYR A 37 17.58 -5.45 9.72
C TYR A 37 17.28 -5.67 8.25
N ILE A 38 16.55 -4.76 7.63
CA ILE A 38 16.16 -4.94 6.23
C ILE A 38 17.30 -4.47 5.33
N GLU A 39 17.72 -3.22 5.44
CA GLU A 39 18.74 -2.67 4.53
C GLU A 39 20.12 -3.24 4.80
N ASP A 40 20.63 -3.06 6.03
CA ASP A 40 22.03 -3.33 6.37
C ASP A 40 22.34 -4.82 6.51
N GLN A 41 21.32 -5.67 6.60
CA GLN A 41 21.49 -7.11 6.76
C GLN A 41 20.83 -7.90 5.63
N ILE A 42 19.50 -7.87 5.47
CA ILE A 42 18.82 -8.70 4.47
C ILE A 42 19.18 -8.27 3.04
N ILE A 43 19.01 -6.99 2.71
CA ILE A 43 19.29 -6.46 1.37
C ILE A 43 20.79 -6.51 1.06
N ALA A 44 21.65 -6.19 2.03
CA ALA A 44 23.11 -6.34 1.91
C ALA A 44 23.50 -7.81 1.58
N TYR A 45 22.95 -8.77 2.32
CA TYR A 45 23.17 -10.19 2.06
C TYR A 45 22.76 -10.59 0.64
N ILE A 46 21.57 -10.16 0.19
CA ILE A 46 21.08 -10.46 -1.17
C ILE A 46 22.03 -9.88 -2.22
N GLN A 47 22.52 -8.65 -2.03
CA GLN A 47 23.47 -8.01 -2.96
C GLN A 47 24.80 -8.76 -3.06
N GLU A 48 25.30 -9.28 -1.94
CA GLU A 48 26.56 -10.04 -1.88
C GLU A 48 26.42 -11.46 -2.45
N ASN A 49 25.26 -12.10 -2.22
CA ASN A 49 25.09 -13.54 -2.44
C ASN A 49 24.20 -13.89 -3.65
N SER A 50 23.80 -12.92 -4.47
CA SER A 50 22.96 -13.15 -5.65
C SER A 50 23.56 -12.63 -6.95
N GLU A 51 23.33 -13.36 -8.05
CA GLU A 51 23.61 -12.88 -9.41
C GLU A 51 22.65 -11.76 -9.84
N ILE A 52 21.38 -11.84 -9.40
CA ILE A 52 20.38 -10.80 -9.66
C ILE A 52 20.60 -9.68 -8.64
N LYS A 53 21.13 -8.55 -9.13
CA LYS A 53 21.44 -7.39 -8.28
C LYS A 53 20.21 -6.52 -8.04
N ILE A 54 20.20 -5.84 -6.89
CA ILE A 54 19.18 -4.84 -6.56
C ILE A 54 19.68 -3.48 -7.06
N LEU A 55 18.83 -2.73 -7.76
CA LEU A 55 19.11 -1.37 -8.22
C LEU A 55 18.88 -0.35 -7.11
N LYS A 56 17.71 -0.41 -6.47
CA LYS A 56 17.30 0.51 -5.39
C LYS A 56 16.12 -0.06 -4.60
N LEU A 57 15.85 0.57 -3.46
CA LEU A 57 14.64 0.34 -2.68
C LEU A 57 13.66 1.49 -2.91
N GLU A 58 12.39 1.14 -3.14
CA GLU A 58 11.29 2.09 -3.24
C GLU A 58 10.37 1.87 -2.04
N TYR A 59 10.49 2.74 -1.04
CA TYR A 59 9.66 2.70 0.18
C TYR A 59 8.27 3.20 -0.16
N THR A 60 7.27 2.32 -0.11
CA THR A 60 5.89 2.62 -0.54
C THR A 60 4.92 2.28 0.58
N GLY A 61 3.62 2.37 0.30
CA GLY A 61 2.61 1.96 1.27
C GLY A 61 2.41 2.98 2.38
N SER A 62 1.42 2.69 3.23
CA SER A 62 0.82 3.72 4.08
C SER A 62 1.81 4.37 5.05
N PHE A 63 2.82 3.63 5.53
CA PHE A 63 3.81 4.17 6.46
C PHE A 63 4.68 5.26 5.81
N TYR A 64 5.20 5.01 4.62
CA TYR A 64 6.04 5.97 3.90
C TYR A 64 5.24 7.02 3.11
N GLU A 65 3.95 6.78 2.92
CA GLU A 65 3.00 7.73 2.31
C GLU A 65 2.36 8.68 3.33
N GLY A 66 2.71 8.59 4.62
CA GLY A 66 2.11 9.44 5.67
C GLY A 66 0.64 9.12 5.98
N LEU A 67 0.18 7.93 5.62
CA LEU A 67 -1.20 7.46 5.76
C LEU A 67 -1.36 6.29 6.76
N LYS A 68 -0.31 5.89 7.46
CA LYS A 68 -0.40 4.87 8.52
C LYS A 68 -1.12 5.46 9.73
N THR A 69 -1.96 4.64 10.34
CA THR A 69 -2.85 5.00 11.44
C THR A 69 -2.68 4.00 12.56
N GLU A 70 -3.04 4.38 13.78
CA GLU A 70 -3.05 3.54 14.99
C GLU A 70 -1.66 3.13 15.47
N ALA A 71 -0.89 2.39 14.67
CA ALA A 71 0.47 1.96 15.00
C ALA A 71 1.39 1.95 13.78
N ALA A 72 2.68 2.21 13.99
CA ALA A 72 3.73 2.04 12.98
C ALA A 72 4.24 0.58 12.97
N ASP A 73 3.36 -0.36 12.64
CA ASP A 73 3.58 -1.81 12.75
C ASP A 73 3.77 -2.53 11.41
N GLU A 74 3.73 -1.81 10.30
CA GLU A 74 3.85 -2.35 8.94
C GLU A 74 4.59 -1.38 8.02
N ALA A 75 5.43 -1.91 7.13
CA ALA A 75 6.14 -1.15 6.12
C ALA A 75 6.19 -1.93 4.79
N ASP A 76 5.99 -1.25 3.67
CA ASP A 76 6.04 -1.84 2.33
C ASP A 76 7.27 -1.33 1.57
N ILE A 77 8.10 -2.23 1.06
CA ILE A 77 9.31 -1.88 0.31
C ILE A 77 9.32 -2.66 -0.99
N MET A 78 9.26 -1.92 -2.10
CA MET A 78 9.52 -2.49 -3.42
C MET A 78 11.04 -2.58 -3.63
N VAL A 79 11.52 -3.80 -3.85
CA VAL A 79 12.93 -4.09 -4.11
C VAL A 79 13.15 -4.08 -5.62
N ILE A 80 13.63 -2.95 -6.16
CA ILE A 80 13.78 -2.77 -7.60
C ILE A 80 15.01 -3.51 -8.09
N LEU A 81 14.83 -4.48 -8.97
CA LEU A 81 15.89 -5.32 -9.50
C LEU A 81 16.62 -4.60 -10.64
N LYS A 82 17.94 -4.78 -10.68
CA LYS A 82 18.76 -4.28 -11.79
C LYS A 82 18.48 -5.11 -13.03
N THR A 83 18.20 -4.43 -14.13
CA THR A 83 18.02 -5.05 -15.45
C THR A 83 19.36 -5.12 -16.18
N SER A 84 19.49 -6.04 -17.14
CA SER A 84 20.64 -6.07 -18.05
C SER A 84 20.70 -4.79 -18.89
N SER A 85 21.86 -4.50 -19.49
CA SER A 85 22.03 -3.34 -20.39
C SER A 85 21.07 -3.37 -21.59
N SER A 86 20.69 -4.57 -22.05
CA SER A 86 19.68 -4.78 -23.10
C SER A 86 18.23 -4.66 -22.63
N GLY A 87 18.01 -4.47 -21.33
CA GLY A 87 16.71 -4.17 -20.75
C GLY A 87 15.72 -5.34 -20.67
N ILE A 88 14.53 -5.01 -20.17
CA ILE A 88 13.36 -5.89 -20.14
C ILE A 88 12.35 -5.37 -21.15
N GLU A 89 11.89 -6.27 -22.00
CA GLU A 89 10.78 -6.03 -22.91
C GLU A 89 9.45 -6.33 -22.22
N VAL A 90 8.50 -5.42 -22.34
CA VAL A 90 7.16 -5.54 -21.77
C VAL A 90 6.21 -6.02 -22.87
N ILE A 91 5.69 -7.25 -22.71
CA ILE A 91 4.76 -7.87 -23.65
C ILE A 91 3.34 -7.71 -23.10
N PRO A 92 2.42 -7.00 -23.79
CA PRO A 92 1.05 -6.83 -23.33
C PRO A 92 0.33 -8.17 -23.15
N SER A 93 -0.50 -8.27 -22.12
CA SER A 93 -1.43 -9.39 -21.95
C SER A 93 -2.85 -8.99 -22.33
N ARG A 94 -3.75 -9.97 -22.47
CA ARG A 94 -5.19 -9.74 -22.65
C ARG A 94 -5.88 -9.21 -21.38
N VAL A 95 -5.20 -9.24 -20.24
CA VAL A 95 -5.73 -8.79 -18.95
C VAL A 95 -5.24 -7.37 -18.70
N PRO A 96 -6.15 -6.37 -18.58
CA PRO A 96 -5.77 -5.00 -18.28
C PRO A 96 -4.90 -4.89 -17.03
N GLY A 97 -3.80 -4.12 -17.13
CA GLY A 97 -2.85 -3.95 -16.03
C GLY A 97 -1.86 -5.09 -15.82
N TYR A 98 -1.94 -6.17 -16.61
CA TYR A 98 -1.00 -7.29 -16.55
C TYR A 98 -0.19 -7.43 -17.83
N VAL A 99 1.06 -7.88 -17.70
CA VAL A 99 2.03 -8.04 -18.79
C VAL A 99 2.86 -9.31 -18.59
N ARG A 100 3.54 -9.76 -19.65
CA ARG A 100 4.70 -10.65 -19.52
C ARG A 100 5.97 -9.82 -19.63
N LEU A 101 7.01 -10.19 -18.90
CA LEU A 101 8.31 -9.52 -18.95
C LEU A 101 9.32 -10.45 -19.59
N ARG A 102 9.98 -10.01 -20.66
CA ARG A 102 11.03 -10.77 -21.35
C ARG A 102 12.37 -10.07 -21.16
N ALA A 103 13.30 -10.72 -20.46
CA ALA A 103 14.65 -10.21 -20.32
C ALA A 103 15.48 -10.56 -21.56
N ARG A 104 16.18 -9.58 -22.14
CA ARG A 104 17.15 -9.81 -23.22
C ARG A 104 18.55 -9.91 -22.63
N ASN A 105 19.39 -10.81 -23.16
CA ASN A 105 20.78 -11.05 -22.75
C ASN A 105 20.98 -11.02 -21.22
N ALA A 106 20.13 -11.75 -20.50
CA ALA A 106 20.06 -11.71 -19.05
C ALA A 106 20.15 -13.13 -18.45
N PRO A 107 21.33 -13.77 -18.50
CA PRO A 107 21.51 -15.16 -18.09
C PRO A 107 21.16 -15.41 -16.62
N MET A 108 21.27 -14.39 -15.76
CA MET A 108 20.90 -14.47 -14.34
C MET A 108 19.41 -14.82 -14.11
N PHE A 109 18.54 -14.59 -15.10
CA PHE A 109 17.12 -14.95 -15.00
C PHE A 109 16.80 -16.33 -15.58
N SER A 110 17.76 -17.03 -16.22
CA SER A 110 17.51 -18.28 -16.95
C SER A 110 16.73 -19.32 -16.14
N LYS A 111 17.09 -19.51 -14.87
CA LYS A 111 16.43 -20.45 -13.92
C LYS A 111 14.99 -20.05 -13.56
N TYR A 112 14.62 -18.80 -13.79
CA TYR A 112 13.33 -18.19 -13.45
C TYR A 112 12.58 -17.73 -14.71
N THR A 113 12.88 -18.35 -15.86
CA THR A 113 12.20 -18.06 -17.12
C THR A 113 11.42 -19.26 -17.61
N SER A 114 10.26 -19.00 -18.19
CA SER A 114 9.39 -19.97 -18.83
C SER A 114 8.71 -19.31 -20.03
N GLU A 115 8.62 -20.01 -21.16
CA GLU A 115 8.11 -19.46 -22.43
C GLU A 115 8.82 -18.17 -22.88
N GLY A 116 10.13 -18.06 -22.61
CA GLY A 116 10.91 -16.86 -22.94
C GLY A 116 10.52 -15.61 -22.14
N SER A 117 9.72 -15.74 -21.08
CA SER A 117 9.36 -14.67 -20.15
C SER A 117 9.86 -15.00 -18.75
N ILE A 118 10.13 -13.98 -17.94
CA ILE A 118 10.44 -14.14 -16.52
C ILE A 118 9.16 -14.59 -15.81
N ASP A 119 9.21 -15.76 -15.20
CA ASP A 119 8.12 -16.30 -14.40
C ASP A 119 8.08 -15.56 -13.06
N ALA A 120 6.96 -14.89 -12.80
CA ALA A 120 6.80 -14.01 -11.65
C ALA A 120 6.76 -14.79 -10.33
N GLU A 121 6.09 -15.95 -10.34
CA GLU A 121 5.96 -16.84 -9.20
C GLU A 121 7.31 -17.50 -8.89
N SER A 122 7.99 -18.05 -9.90
CA SER A 122 9.32 -18.63 -9.75
C SER A 122 10.34 -17.61 -9.24
N LEU A 123 10.36 -16.39 -9.79
CA LEU A 123 11.27 -15.34 -9.31
C LEU A 123 10.97 -14.94 -7.86
N ARG A 124 9.70 -14.82 -7.48
CA ARG A 124 9.33 -14.45 -6.11
C ARG A 124 9.60 -15.59 -5.12
N ASP A 125 9.15 -16.81 -5.43
CA ASP A 125 9.14 -17.95 -4.52
C ASP A 125 10.47 -18.68 -4.46
N SER A 126 11.10 -18.92 -5.63
CA SER A 126 12.33 -19.71 -5.70
C SER A 126 13.57 -18.85 -5.47
N TRP A 127 13.62 -17.64 -6.04
CA TRP A 127 14.77 -16.74 -5.87
C TRP A 127 14.64 -15.87 -4.62
N PHE A 128 13.66 -14.96 -4.62
CA PHE A 128 13.63 -13.89 -3.62
C PHE A 128 13.34 -14.41 -2.21
N HIS A 129 12.30 -15.23 -2.04
CA HIS A 129 11.96 -15.81 -0.75
C HIS A 129 13.10 -16.67 -0.17
N SER A 130 13.73 -17.51 -0.99
CA SER A 130 14.88 -18.33 -0.56
C SER A 130 16.04 -17.49 -0.05
N LEU A 131 16.39 -16.41 -0.75
CA LEU A 131 17.49 -15.53 -0.33
C LEU A 131 17.16 -14.75 0.95
N VAL A 132 15.91 -14.28 1.11
CA VAL A 132 15.47 -13.63 2.36
C VAL A 132 15.53 -14.61 3.53
N CYS A 133 15.08 -15.86 3.35
CA CYS A 133 15.21 -16.91 4.37
C CYS A 133 16.67 -17.18 4.74
N LEU A 134 17.56 -17.30 3.75
CA LEU A 134 18.99 -17.50 3.98
C LEU A 134 19.63 -16.32 4.70
N ALA A 135 19.26 -15.09 4.34
CA ALA A 135 19.72 -13.88 5.02
C ALA A 135 19.30 -13.90 6.49
N VAL A 136 18.00 -14.12 6.76
CA VAL A 136 17.45 -14.18 8.12
C VAL A 136 18.13 -15.25 8.97
N ASN A 137 18.42 -16.43 8.41
CA ASN A 137 19.10 -17.50 9.13
C ASN A 137 20.56 -17.17 9.50
N LYS A 138 21.19 -16.23 8.79
CA LYS A 138 22.57 -15.79 9.04
C LYS A 138 22.64 -14.54 9.92
N ILE A 139 21.54 -13.81 10.09
CA ILE A 139 21.47 -12.62 10.92
C ILE A 139 21.70 -13.01 12.38
N LYS A 140 22.69 -12.35 12.99
CA LYS A 140 22.94 -12.39 14.43
C LYS A 140 22.59 -11.00 14.97
N PRO A 141 21.39 -10.80 15.55
CA PRO A 141 20.97 -9.52 16.09
C PRO A 141 22.02 -8.95 17.07
N LYS A 142 22.47 -7.72 16.83
CA LYS A 142 23.44 -7.01 17.70
C LYS A 142 22.71 -5.96 18.54
N PRO A 143 23.29 -5.53 19.69
CA PRO A 143 22.73 -4.45 20.50
C PRO A 143 22.50 -3.17 19.69
N PRO A 144 21.46 -2.37 20.00
CA PRO A 144 20.55 -2.50 21.14
C PRO A 144 19.40 -3.50 20.93
N TYR A 145 19.19 -4.01 19.72
CA TYR A 145 18.09 -4.92 19.37
C TYR A 145 18.52 -6.39 19.31
N SER A 146 19.56 -6.78 20.05
CA SER A 146 19.92 -8.19 20.28
C SER A 146 18.75 -9.03 20.83
N GLY A 147 17.72 -8.36 21.34
CA GLY A 147 16.44 -8.91 21.78
C GLY A 147 15.35 -9.03 20.69
N VAL A 148 15.67 -9.22 19.41
CA VAL A 148 14.64 -9.54 18.38
C VAL A 148 14.91 -10.86 17.65
N ARG A 149 13.84 -11.46 17.13
CA ARG A 149 13.86 -12.57 16.18
C ARG A 149 13.15 -12.16 14.91
N LEU A 150 13.63 -12.67 13.78
CA LEU A 150 13.06 -12.43 12.47
C LEU A 150 12.33 -13.68 12.00
N VAL A 151 11.13 -13.51 11.43
CA VAL A 151 10.35 -14.62 10.86
C VAL A 151 9.93 -14.25 9.44
N VAL A 152 10.31 -15.08 8.48
CA VAL A 152 9.95 -14.91 7.07
C VAL A 152 8.60 -15.58 6.78
N ARG A 153 7.73 -14.91 6.04
CA ARG A 153 6.43 -15.42 5.60
C ARG A 153 6.15 -15.07 4.15
N SER A 154 5.24 -15.81 3.54
CA SER A 154 4.64 -15.41 2.27
C SER A 154 3.41 -14.54 2.45
N HIS A 155 3.37 -13.38 1.78
CA HIS A 155 2.27 -12.43 1.86
C HIS A 155 1.94 -11.84 0.47
N GLY A 156 1.04 -12.48 -0.27
CA GLY A 156 0.69 -12.04 -1.63
C GLY A 156 1.93 -11.92 -2.52
N PRO A 157 2.20 -10.76 -3.16
CA PRO A 157 3.40 -10.56 -3.97
C PRO A 157 4.68 -10.33 -3.13
N ALA A 158 4.55 -10.16 -1.81
CA ALA A 158 5.65 -9.84 -0.91
C ALA A 158 6.24 -11.09 -0.23
N VAL A 159 7.52 -11.01 0.09
CA VAL A 159 8.16 -11.81 1.14
C VAL A 159 8.15 -10.94 2.40
N GLN A 160 7.33 -11.32 3.37
CA GLN A 160 7.14 -10.55 4.60
C GLN A 160 8.17 -10.98 5.64
N VAL A 161 8.78 -10.01 6.30
CA VAL A 161 9.70 -10.22 7.43
C VAL A 161 9.06 -9.63 8.69
N ASP A 162 8.68 -10.51 9.62
CA ASP A 162 8.19 -10.12 10.94
C ASP A 162 9.37 -9.95 11.89
N ILE A 163 9.50 -8.76 12.48
CA ILE A 163 10.45 -8.44 13.53
C ILE A 163 9.72 -8.55 14.87
N ILE A 164 10.08 -9.54 15.68
CA ILE A 164 9.37 -9.90 16.92
C ILE A 164 10.34 -9.76 18.09
N ARG A 165 9.89 -9.17 19.20
CA ARG A 165 10.70 -9.08 20.43
C ARG A 165 10.94 -10.49 21.00
N ASN A 166 12.21 -10.81 21.27
CA ASN A 166 12.65 -12.08 21.85
C ASN A 166 11.97 -12.34 23.20
N GLY A 167 11.66 -13.61 23.47
CA GLY A 167 10.94 -14.01 24.67
C GLY A 167 9.47 -13.55 24.71
N SER A 168 8.96 -12.92 23.65
CA SER A 168 7.58 -12.43 23.58
C SER A 168 6.88 -12.82 22.27
N LYS A 169 5.56 -12.60 22.24
CA LYS A 169 4.76 -12.64 21.01
C LYS A 169 4.56 -11.25 20.40
N GLU A 170 5.17 -10.21 20.98
CA GLU A 170 5.02 -8.83 20.52
C GLU A 170 5.73 -8.65 19.17
N LYS A 171 4.93 -8.43 18.13
CA LYS A 171 5.39 -8.06 16.81
C LYS A 171 5.68 -6.55 16.78
N LEU A 172 6.94 -6.19 16.57
CA LEU A 172 7.40 -4.80 16.56
C LEU A 172 7.14 -4.14 15.20
N LEU A 173 7.33 -4.91 14.11
CA LEU A 173 7.16 -4.46 12.73
C LEU A 173 6.99 -5.67 11.80
N SER A 174 6.11 -5.56 10.81
CA SER A 174 6.08 -6.42 9.62
C SER A 174 6.58 -5.63 8.41
N VAL A 175 7.54 -6.17 7.66
CA VAL A 175 8.05 -5.53 6.45
C VAL A 175 7.79 -6.38 5.23
N ASP A 176 6.99 -5.87 4.30
CA ASP A 176 6.66 -6.51 3.04
C ASP A 176 7.69 -6.14 1.97
N LEU A 177 8.53 -7.11 1.59
CA LEU A 177 9.52 -6.94 0.53
C LEU A 177 8.97 -7.49 -0.79
N VAL A 178 8.78 -6.61 -1.77
CA VAL A 178 8.21 -7.00 -3.08
C VAL A 178 9.28 -6.91 -4.16
N PRO A 179 9.79 -8.04 -4.70
CA PRO A 179 10.76 -7.98 -5.79
C PRO A 179 10.07 -7.42 -7.02
N SER A 180 10.67 -6.39 -7.64
CA SER A 180 9.98 -5.56 -8.62
C SER A 180 10.89 -5.18 -9.78
N PHE A 181 10.30 -5.00 -10.95
CA PHE A 181 11.00 -4.42 -12.10
C PHE A 181 10.53 -2.99 -12.38
N GLN A 182 11.47 -2.13 -12.74
CA GLN A 182 11.20 -0.83 -13.33
C GLN A 182 11.60 -0.87 -14.80
N VAL A 183 10.66 -0.56 -15.70
CA VAL A 183 10.91 -0.42 -17.15
C VAL A 183 10.34 0.92 -17.61
N GLY A 184 11.24 1.85 -17.96
CA GLY A 184 10.89 3.26 -18.14
C GLY A 184 10.20 3.82 -16.89
N ASP A 185 9.05 4.46 -17.09
CA ASP A 185 8.22 5.05 -16.02
C ASP A 185 7.12 4.12 -15.48
N SER A 186 7.30 2.81 -15.64
CA SER A 186 6.37 1.78 -15.18
C SER A 186 7.05 0.76 -14.28
N TRP A 187 6.29 0.29 -13.29
CA TRP A 187 6.74 -0.71 -12.32
C TRP A 187 5.87 -1.95 -12.37
N TYR A 188 6.46 -3.10 -12.09
CA TYR A 188 5.81 -4.40 -12.18
C TYR A 188 6.14 -5.26 -10.96
N VAL A 189 5.13 -5.93 -10.41
CA VAL A 189 5.22 -6.78 -9.22
C VAL A 189 4.68 -8.19 -9.51
N PRO A 190 5.19 -9.22 -8.82
CA PRO A 190 4.80 -10.61 -9.03
C PRO A 190 3.51 -10.94 -8.29
N LYS A 191 2.42 -10.26 -8.65
CA LYS A 191 1.09 -10.58 -8.10
C LYS A 191 0.34 -11.45 -9.11
N PRO A 192 0.04 -12.72 -8.79
CA PRO A 192 -0.73 -13.57 -9.67
C PRO A 192 -2.09 -12.96 -10.01
N PHE A 193 -2.55 -13.18 -11.23
CA PHE A 193 -3.94 -12.93 -11.59
C PHE A 193 -4.84 -13.99 -10.95
N LYS A 194 -5.88 -13.57 -10.23
CA LYS A 194 -6.81 -14.48 -9.53
C LYS A 194 -8.10 -14.77 -10.30
N GLY A 195 -8.28 -14.21 -11.50
CA GLY A 195 -9.50 -14.39 -12.27
C GLY A 195 -9.52 -15.70 -13.06
N ASN A 196 -10.67 -16.37 -13.07
CA ASN A 196 -10.86 -17.63 -13.80
C ASN A 196 -11.03 -17.44 -15.32
N ARG A 197 -11.24 -16.20 -15.79
CA ARG A 197 -11.69 -15.91 -17.16
C ARG A 197 -10.59 -15.88 -18.23
N TYR A 198 -9.31 -15.77 -17.86
CA TYR A 198 -8.29 -15.32 -18.85
C TYR A 198 -6.94 -16.05 -18.88
N ALA A 199 -6.60 -16.99 -17.98
CA ALA A 199 -5.27 -17.61 -18.03
C ALA A 199 -5.16 -18.99 -17.39
N LEU A 200 -4.70 -19.96 -18.20
CA LEU A 200 -4.17 -21.26 -17.77
C LEU A 200 -2.75 -21.14 -17.16
N LYS A 201 -2.11 -19.97 -17.23
CA LYS A 201 -0.70 -19.73 -16.84
C LYS A 201 -0.51 -18.39 -16.10
N ASN A 202 -1.07 -18.31 -14.89
CA ASN A 202 -1.05 -17.09 -14.06
C ASN A 202 0.35 -16.71 -13.55
N GLY A 203 1.27 -17.67 -13.37
CA GLY A 203 2.62 -17.44 -12.85
C GLY A 203 3.51 -16.57 -13.76
N LEU A 204 3.24 -16.53 -15.07
CA LEU A 204 3.98 -15.69 -16.03
C LEU A 204 3.54 -14.22 -16.03
N LEU A 205 2.43 -13.89 -15.38
CA LEU A 205 1.84 -12.56 -15.44
C LEU A 205 2.40 -11.67 -14.33
N TRP A 206 2.93 -10.53 -14.75
CA TRP A 206 3.36 -9.45 -13.88
C TRP A 206 2.28 -8.37 -13.82
N ARG A 207 1.93 -7.93 -12.61
CA ARG A 207 0.96 -6.85 -12.42
C ARG A 207 1.68 -5.51 -12.44
N LYS A 208 1.22 -4.60 -13.27
CA LYS A 208 1.64 -3.19 -13.23
C LYS A 208 1.24 -2.58 -11.89
N THR A 209 2.16 -1.91 -11.23
CA THR A 209 1.89 -1.18 -9.99
C THR A 209 2.06 0.33 -10.18
N PHE A 210 1.29 1.08 -9.42
CA PHE A 210 1.29 2.54 -9.43
C PHE A 210 1.74 3.12 -8.09
N SER A 211 2.16 2.29 -7.12
CA SER A 211 2.58 2.75 -5.79
C SER A 211 3.61 3.89 -5.83
N PRO A 212 4.64 3.89 -6.71
CA PRO A 212 5.56 5.04 -6.81
C PRO A 212 4.90 6.32 -7.36
N LYS A 213 3.86 6.22 -8.19
CA LYS A 213 3.08 7.38 -8.67
C LYS A 213 2.12 7.88 -7.59
N GLU A 214 1.44 6.96 -6.89
CA GLU A 214 0.58 7.28 -5.74
C GLU A 214 1.38 8.01 -4.66
N LYS A 215 2.53 7.46 -4.26
CA LYS A 215 3.41 8.07 -3.26
C LYS A 215 3.81 9.50 -3.64
N ARG A 216 4.22 9.73 -4.89
CA ARG A 216 4.60 11.07 -5.36
C ARG A 216 3.43 12.05 -5.28
N LEU A 217 2.24 11.63 -5.72
CA LEU A 217 1.05 12.47 -5.66
C LEU A 217 0.67 12.80 -4.21
N LEU A 218 0.70 11.80 -3.33
CA LEU A 218 0.39 11.99 -1.91
C LEU A 218 1.42 12.90 -1.23
N ALA A 219 2.71 12.70 -1.48
CA ALA A 219 3.77 13.51 -0.85
C ALA A 219 3.64 15.02 -1.12
N SER A 220 3.12 15.42 -2.28
CA SER A 220 2.96 16.83 -2.65
C SER A 220 1.58 17.41 -2.32
N MET A 221 0.59 16.62 -1.88
CA MET A 221 -0.80 17.09 -1.90
C MET A 221 -1.12 18.18 -0.87
N ASP A 222 -0.34 18.31 0.20
CA ASP A 222 -0.49 19.37 1.20
C ASP A 222 0.76 20.28 1.29
N SER A 223 1.73 20.14 0.36
CA SER A 223 3.00 20.88 0.46
C SER A 223 2.88 22.36 0.11
N GLU A 224 1.97 22.71 -0.79
CA GLU A 224 1.80 24.10 -1.26
C GLU A 224 0.85 24.92 -0.38
N ASP A 225 -0.25 24.31 0.07
CA ASP A 225 -1.32 25.02 0.78
C ASP A 225 -1.45 24.63 2.26
N HIS A 226 -0.66 23.65 2.74
CA HIS A 226 -0.79 23.09 4.10
C HIS A 226 -2.21 22.64 4.43
N GLY A 227 -2.93 22.12 3.43
CA GLY A 227 -4.29 21.62 3.55
C GLY A 227 -4.42 20.36 4.44
N CYS A 228 -5.66 19.91 4.60
CA CYS A 228 -5.99 18.79 5.48
C CYS A 228 -6.15 17.43 4.77
N ARG A 229 -5.59 17.24 3.56
CA ARG A 229 -5.86 16.03 2.75
C ARG A 229 -5.32 14.75 3.41
N HIS A 230 -4.09 14.77 3.94
CA HIS A 230 -3.52 13.62 4.65
C HIS A 230 -4.28 13.34 5.96
N GLU A 231 -4.68 14.38 6.69
CA GLU A 231 -5.46 14.23 7.91
C GLU A 231 -6.82 13.58 7.62
N LEU A 232 -7.54 14.10 6.63
CA LEU A 232 -8.82 13.55 6.18
C LEU A 232 -8.70 12.08 5.78
N LEU A 233 -7.76 11.74 4.90
CA LEU A 233 -7.63 10.38 4.40
C LEU A 233 -7.29 9.38 5.52
N ARG A 234 -6.45 9.80 6.48
CA ARG A 234 -6.16 8.98 7.68
C ARG A 234 -7.39 8.80 8.57
N ILE A 235 -8.15 9.87 8.83
CA ILE A 235 -9.39 9.79 9.63
C ILE A 235 -10.37 8.81 8.99
N VAL A 236 -10.65 8.96 7.69
CA VAL A 236 -11.59 8.07 6.98
C VAL A 236 -11.08 6.63 7.00
N LYS A 237 -9.78 6.41 6.76
CA LYS A 237 -9.16 5.09 6.82
C LYS A 237 -9.33 4.41 8.18
N THR A 238 -9.20 5.14 9.29
CA THR A 238 -9.45 4.59 10.64
C THR A 238 -10.93 4.33 10.86
N ILE A 239 -11.80 5.27 10.49
CA ILE A 239 -13.25 5.15 10.68
C ILE A 239 -13.80 3.92 9.97
N ILE A 240 -13.48 3.69 8.70
CA ILE A 240 -14.05 2.57 7.95
C ILE A 240 -13.61 1.19 8.47
N LYS A 241 -12.61 1.12 9.35
CA LYS A 241 -12.17 -0.11 10.00
C LYS A 241 -12.81 -0.37 11.37
N ARG A 242 -13.43 0.66 11.98
CA ARG A 242 -14.10 0.51 13.28
C ARG A 242 -15.32 -0.41 13.16
N PRO A 243 -15.66 -1.21 14.19
CA PRO A 243 -16.77 -2.18 14.12
C PRO A 243 -18.12 -1.60 13.67
N VAL A 244 -18.44 -0.37 14.08
CA VAL A 244 -19.70 0.32 13.76
C VAL A 244 -19.81 0.69 12.28
N THR A 245 -18.67 0.91 11.63
CA THR A 245 -18.53 1.43 10.27
C THR A 245 -17.85 0.48 9.32
N ALA A 246 -17.48 -0.72 9.78
CA ALA A 246 -16.61 -1.66 9.06
C ALA A 246 -17.02 -1.80 7.59
N LEU A 247 -16.15 -1.35 6.68
CA LEU A 247 -16.28 -1.55 5.25
C LEU A 247 -15.12 -2.47 4.82
N PRO A 248 -15.36 -3.46 3.95
CA PRO A 248 -14.30 -4.31 3.39
C PRO A 248 -13.44 -3.58 2.34
N LEU A 249 -13.16 -2.29 2.56
CA LEU A 249 -12.27 -1.48 1.72
C LEU A 249 -10.86 -1.48 2.31
N ASP A 250 -9.88 -1.78 1.48
CA ASP A 250 -8.48 -1.58 1.84
C ASP A 250 -8.02 -0.14 1.57
N SER A 251 -6.75 0.15 1.90
CA SER A 251 -6.16 1.48 1.66
C SER A 251 -6.07 1.84 0.18
N TYR A 252 -6.01 0.86 -0.72
CA TYR A 252 -5.93 1.09 -2.16
C TYR A 252 -7.27 1.59 -2.73
N HIS A 253 -8.40 1.02 -2.30
CA HIS A 253 -9.73 1.53 -2.67
C HIS A 253 -9.93 2.98 -2.19
N LEU A 254 -9.57 3.27 -0.92
CA LEU A 254 -9.68 4.62 -0.37
C LEU A 254 -8.78 5.62 -1.11
N LYS A 255 -7.51 5.27 -1.37
CA LYS A 255 -6.60 6.12 -2.14
C LYS A 255 -7.17 6.41 -3.54
N THR A 256 -7.70 5.40 -4.21
CA THR A 256 -8.28 5.55 -5.56
C THR A 256 -9.47 6.52 -5.55
N ALA A 257 -10.43 6.33 -4.64
CA ALA A 257 -11.56 7.25 -4.49
C ALA A 257 -11.10 8.66 -4.11
N PHE A 258 -10.12 8.77 -3.21
CA PHE A 258 -9.61 10.07 -2.76
C PHE A 258 -8.92 10.83 -3.90
N MET A 259 -8.14 10.14 -4.73
CA MET A 259 -7.52 10.75 -5.91
C MET A 259 -8.56 11.28 -6.91
N HIS A 260 -9.69 10.62 -7.08
CA HIS A 260 -10.80 11.16 -7.89
C HIS A 260 -11.46 12.36 -7.22
N TYR A 261 -11.67 12.29 -5.91
CA TYR A 261 -12.25 13.39 -5.13
C TYR A 261 -11.44 14.69 -5.25
N ILE A 262 -10.11 14.62 -5.06
CA ILE A 262 -9.25 15.81 -5.14
C ILE A 262 -9.05 16.32 -6.57
N LYS A 263 -9.17 15.46 -7.59
CA LYS A 263 -9.04 15.83 -9.01
C LYS A 263 -10.18 16.70 -9.53
N LYS A 264 -11.31 16.79 -8.81
CA LYS A 264 -12.44 17.66 -9.19
C LYS A 264 -12.07 19.15 -9.24
N GLY A 265 -10.98 19.55 -8.56
CA GLY A 265 -10.51 20.94 -8.55
C GLY A 265 -11.43 21.88 -7.77
N GLY A 266 -10.97 23.12 -7.54
CA GLY A 266 -11.78 24.19 -6.92
C GLY A 266 -12.16 23.97 -5.45
N LEU A 267 -11.57 22.97 -4.78
CA LEU A 267 -11.84 22.64 -3.38
C LEU A 267 -10.98 23.49 -2.43
N ASN A 268 -11.59 24.05 -1.39
CA ASN A 268 -10.90 24.85 -0.38
C ASN A 268 -10.44 23.99 0.81
N TRP A 269 -9.16 23.64 0.81
CA TRP A 269 -8.54 22.76 1.82
C TRP A 269 -7.99 23.47 3.05
N ILE A 270 -7.99 24.80 3.06
CA ILE A 270 -7.33 25.63 4.08
C ILE A 270 -8.33 26.36 5.00
N SER A 271 -9.61 26.39 4.65
CA SER A 271 -10.64 26.99 5.51
C SER A 271 -10.71 26.30 6.88
N ARG A 272 -11.13 27.04 7.91
CA ARG A 272 -11.23 26.49 9.29
C ARG A 272 -12.13 25.24 9.37
N ASP A 273 -13.09 25.12 8.47
CA ASP A 273 -14.05 24.01 8.35
C ASP A 273 -13.80 23.09 7.16
N ALA A 274 -12.64 23.21 6.50
CA ALA A 274 -12.26 22.37 5.38
C ALA A 274 -12.32 20.89 5.75
N LEU A 275 -11.84 20.53 6.95
CA LEU A 275 -11.81 19.13 7.39
C LEU A 275 -13.22 18.53 7.49
N ALA A 276 -14.16 19.23 8.14
CA ALA A 276 -15.55 18.77 8.25
C ALA A 276 -16.24 18.70 6.88
N THR A 277 -16.04 19.73 6.05
CA THR A 277 -16.62 19.83 4.71
C THR A 277 -16.14 18.68 3.83
N HIS A 278 -14.83 18.46 3.77
CA HIS A 278 -14.25 17.39 2.97
C HIS A 278 -14.47 16.01 3.56
N PHE A 279 -14.64 15.89 4.89
CA PHE A 279 -15.04 14.63 5.50
C PHE A 279 -16.40 14.16 5.00
N LEU A 280 -17.43 15.01 5.09
CA LEU A 280 -18.76 14.68 4.57
C LEU A 280 -18.74 14.50 3.05
N GLY A 281 -18.04 15.39 2.34
CA GLY A 281 -17.92 15.31 0.89
C GLY A 281 -17.25 14.03 0.40
N PHE A 282 -16.20 13.58 1.08
CA PHE A 282 -15.50 12.35 0.69
C PHE A 282 -16.28 11.08 1.05
N LEU A 283 -16.99 11.06 2.19
CA LEU A 283 -17.92 9.97 2.50
C LEU A 283 -19.07 9.88 1.47
N ALA A 284 -19.58 11.02 1.01
CA ALA A 284 -20.57 11.06 -0.07
C ALA A 284 -19.98 10.54 -1.39
N GLU A 285 -18.74 10.91 -1.72
CA GLU A 285 -18.05 10.39 -2.92
C GLU A 285 -17.92 8.86 -2.89
N LEU A 286 -17.50 8.31 -1.75
CA LEU A 286 -17.42 6.86 -1.55
C LEU A 286 -18.79 6.20 -1.75
N GLN A 287 -19.84 6.78 -1.19
CA GLN A 287 -21.21 6.29 -1.35
C GLN A 287 -21.66 6.31 -2.82
N ILE A 288 -21.34 7.35 -3.59
CA ILE A 288 -21.66 7.47 -5.01
C ILE A 288 -20.96 6.38 -5.84
N HIS A 289 -19.67 6.15 -5.58
CA HIS A 289 -18.93 5.06 -6.23
C HIS A 289 -19.51 3.68 -5.90
N MET A 290 -20.03 3.49 -4.69
CA MET A 290 -20.68 2.24 -4.31
C MET A 290 -22.04 2.06 -4.98
N ALA A 291 -22.85 3.13 -5.03
CA ALA A 291 -24.17 3.12 -5.65
C ALA A 291 -24.09 2.86 -7.16
N SER A 292 -23.13 3.50 -7.83
CA SER A 292 -22.86 3.28 -9.27
C SER A 292 -22.08 1.98 -9.54
N ARG A 293 -21.58 1.33 -8.49
CA ARG A 293 -20.67 0.17 -8.54
C ARG A 293 -19.44 0.41 -9.42
N ASN A 294 -19.01 1.65 -9.52
CA ASN A 294 -17.94 2.06 -10.42
C ASN A 294 -16.98 3.00 -9.70
N LEU A 295 -15.77 2.52 -9.46
CA LEU A 295 -14.62 3.31 -9.06
C LEU A 295 -13.51 3.06 -10.09
N PRO A 296 -13.39 3.92 -11.12
CA PRO A 296 -12.44 3.71 -12.18
C PRO A 296 -11.01 3.78 -11.63
N HIS A 297 -10.12 2.95 -12.16
CA HIS A 297 -8.70 3.02 -11.83
C HIS A 297 -8.10 4.35 -12.32
N CYS A 298 -7.27 5.02 -11.50
CA CYS A 298 -6.77 6.36 -11.83
C CYS A 298 -5.83 6.43 -13.06
N TRP A 299 -5.24 5.31 -13.47
CA TRP A 299 -4.27 5.23 -14.58
C TRP A 299 -4.50 4.09 -15.60
N LEU A 300 -5.53 3.25 -15.40
CA LEU A 300 -5.80 2.12 -16.29
C LEU A 300 -7.20 2.31 -16.84
N HIS A 301 -7.30 2.39 -18.16
CA HIS A 301 -8.58 2.56 -18.82
C HIS A 301 -9.41 1.27 -18.73
N GLY A 302 -10.72 1.41 -18.51
CA GLY A 302 -11.66 0.28 -18.48
C GLY A 302 -11.47 -0.68 -17.29
N VAL A 303 -10.71 -0.29 -16.26
CA VAL A 303 -10.54 -1.06 -15.03
C VAL A 303 -11.35 -0.42 -13.91
N ASN A 304 -12.25 -1.18 -13.30
CA ASN A 304 -13.00 -0.78 -12.12
C ASN A 304 -12.46 -1.52 -10.89
N VAL A 305 -12.01 -0.78 -9.88
CA VAL A 305 -11.40 -1.39 -8.68
C VAL A 305 -12.43 -2.03 -7.76
N LEU A 306 -13.73 -1.85 -8.01
CA LEU A 306 -14.81 -2.47 -7.25
C LEU A 306 -15.33 -3.78 -7.86
N ASP A 307 -14.78 -4.24 -8.99
CA ASP A 307 -15.28 -5.42 -9.72
C ASP A 307 -15.22 -6.73 -8.92
N ASP A 308 -14.30 -6.81 -7.94
CA ASP A 308 -14.13 -7.99 -7.10
C ASP A 308 -15.20 -8.11 -5.98
N PHE A 309 -15.99 -7.05 -5.74
CA PHE A 309 -17.04 -7.07 -4.72
C PHE A 309 -18.35 -7.66 -5.25
N LYS A 310 -18.97 -8.50 -4.41
CA LYS A 310 -20.34 -8.98 -4.65
C LYS A 310 -21.34 -7.81 -4.60
N VAL A 311 -22.41 -7.90 -5.39
CA VAL A 311 -23.44 -6.86 -5.51
C VAL A 311 -24.06 -6.54 -4.15
N GLU A 312 -24.29 -7.55 -3.33
CA GLU A 312 -24.89 -7.43 -2.01
C GLU A 312 -23.97 -6.68 -1.05
N VAL A 313 -22.66 -6.96 -1.12
CA VAL A 313 -21.65 -6.27 -0.31
C VAL A 313 -21.60 -4.79 -0.71
N MET A 314 -21.63 -4.48 -2.01
CA MET A 314 -21.68 -3.10 -2.51
C MET A 314 -22.91 -2.35 -1.97
N LYS A 315 -24.10 -2.97 -2.05
CA LYS A 315 -25.35 -2.38 -1.55
C LYS A 315 -25.32 -2.17 -0.03
N GLN A 316 -24.69 -3.07 0.73
CA GLN A 316 -24.54 -2.92 2.18
C GLN A 316 -23.61 -1.76 2.55
N MET A 317 -22.46 -1.64 1.88
CA MET A 317 -21.53 -0.53 2.10
C MET A 317 -22.17 0.82 1.78
N GLU A 318 -22.88 0.89 0.65
CA GLU A 318 -23.61 2.07 0.19
C GLU A 318 -24.66 2.51 1.22
N ASN A 319 -25.56 1.60 1.63
CA ASN A 319 -26.59 1.88 2.63
C ASN A 319 -26.00 2.32 3.97
N ARG A 320 -24.86 1.74 4.38
CA ARG A 320 -24.19 2.09 5.62
C ARG A 320 -23.68 3.53 5.60
N LEU A 321 -22.99 3.94 4.52
CA LEU A 321 -22.53 5.32 4.36
C LEU A 321 -23.70 6.30 4.24
N ARG A 322 -24.73 5.97 3.46
CA ARG A 322 -25.95 6.79 3.34
C ARG A 322 -26.61 7.01 4.70
N SER A 323 -26.72 5.96 5.51
CA SER A 323 -27.27 6.02 6.87
C SER A 323 -26.47 6.94 7.80
N ILE A 324 -25.14 6.98 7.66
CA ILE A 324 -24.26 7.86 8.44
C ILE A 324 -24.43 9.32 8.00
N LEU A 325 -24.43 9.55 6.68
CA LEU A 325 -24.59 10.88 6.09
C LEU A 325 -25.95 11.52 6.43
N ASN A 326 -27.00 10.72 6.58
CA ASN A 326 -28.36 11.19 6.85
C ASN A 326 -28.72 11.27 8.34
N SER A 327 -27.79 11.02 9.27
CA SER A 327 -28.09 10.98 10.70
C SER A 327 -26.93 11.53 11.53
N GLU A 328 -27.13 12.71 12.12
CA GLU A 328 -26.15 13.32 13.02
C GLU A 328 -25.79 12.42 14.21
N VAL A 329 -26.78 11.71 14.76
CA VAL A 329 -26.55 10.72 15.85
C VAL A 329 -25.59 9.63 15.41
N LYS A 330 -25.77 9.07 14.20
CA LYS A 330 -24.87 8.03 13.68
C LYS A 330 -23.50 8.59 13.31
N LEU A 331 -23.45 9.80 12.76
CA LEU A 331 -22.21 10.52 12.48
C LEU A 331 -21.39 10.75 13.75
N ASN A 332 -22.03 11.17 14.84
CA ASN A 332 -21.36 11.37 16.12
C ASN A 332 -20.86 10.04 16.70
N LYS A 333 -21.67 8.98 16.62
CA LYS A 333 -21.32 7.65 17.12
C LYS A 333 -20.06 7.05 16.47
N ILE A 334 -19.75 7.41 15.23
CA ILE A 334 -18.54 6.88 14.56
C ILE A 334 -17.26 7.66 14.92
N LEU A 335 -17.41 8.82 15.58
CA LEU A 335 -16.34 9.69 16.05
C LEU A 335 -16.09 9.58 17.57
N GLU A 336 -16.92 8.82 18.28
CA GLU A 336 -16.70 8.30 19.63
C GLU A 336 -16.00 6.95 19.51
#